data_AF-A0A429FC06-F1
#
_entry.id   AF-A0A429FC06-F1
#
_cell.length_a   1.000
_cell.length_b   1.000
_cell.length_c   1.000
_cell.angle_alpha   90.00
_cell.angle_beta   90.00
_cell.angle_gamma   90.00
#
_symmetry.space_group_name_H-M   'P 1'
#
loop_
_entity.id
_entity.type
_entity.pdbx_description
1 polymer ?
#
loop_
_entity_poly.entity_id
_entity_poly.type
_entity_poly.pdbx_seq_one_letter_code
_entity_poly.pdbx_strand_id
1 'polypeptide(L)'
;MRPKATLLTIAALSSMALLGGCSDQKSGTPTPTSAPSPTGLPSNGAPAVANPIANTARYESDPCATIPTADIESIGGQVERSEQENMTMGKACAWIFSKGANTVSAGLVAGNKDGLSSLYAQNATGGLTTFKPVEPVAGYPAVVYANGGEGPGTCTLAIGVRDDLVYTIIPRLGSDHPSYSDPCGLAAKVGAAGIKNLKGA
;
A
#
# COMPACT_ATOMS: atom_id res chain seq x y z
N MET A 1 19.08 7.07 71.94
CA MET A 1 19.04 7.92 73.16
C MET A 1 18.78 9.37 72.74
N ARG A 2 18.31 10.23 73.66
CA ARG A 2 17.97 11.67 73.45
C ARG A 2 19.25 12.52 73.15
N PRO A 3 19.21 13.84 72.80
CA PRO A 3 18.08 14.80 72.87
C PRO A 3 17.89 15.86 71.72
N LYS A 4 16.73 16.53 71.76
CA LYS A 4 16.40 17.99 71.58
C LYS A 4 17.26 18.84 70.60
N ALA A 5 16.73 19.55 69.59
CA ALA A 5 15.70 20.61 69.58
C ALA A 5 16.12 21.96 70.24
N THR A 6 16.01 23.09 69.51
CA THR A 6 15.24 24.31 69.88
C THR A 6 15.67 25.58 69.11
N LEU A 7 14.69 26.18 68.39
CA LEU A 7 14.40 27.61 68.09
C LEU A 7 15.49 28.71 68.19
N LEU A 8 15.47 29.64 67.22
CA LEU A 8 15.16 31.05 67.49
C LEU A 8 14.77 31.87 66.22
N THR A 9 13.88 32.85 66.42
CA THR A 9 13.29 33.82 65.48
C THR A 9 14.22 35.06 65.28
N ILE A 10 14.02 36.07 64.42
CA ILE A 10 12.89 37.05 64.27
C ILE A 10 12.97 37.77 62.88
N ALA A 11 11.85 38.36 62.45
CA ALA A 11 11.56 39.01 61.17
C ALA A 11 12.18 40.41 60.91
N ALA A 12 12.11 40.89 59.64
CA ALA A 12 11.56 42.23 59.31
C ALA A 12 11.28 42.46 57.79
N LEU A 13 10.08 43.02 57.53
CA LEU A 13 9.56 43.84 56.42
C LEU A 13 10.58 44.37 55.37
N SER A 14 10.28 44.57 54.06
CA SER A 14 9.03 44.90 53.33
C SER A 14 9.19 44.48 51.84
N SER A 15 8.44 44.85 50.79
CA SER A 15 7.40 45.87 50.51
C SER A 15 6.45 45.37 49.38
N MET A 16 5.48 46.19 48.95
CA MET A 16 4.50 45.86 47.89
C MET A 16 4.71 46.65 46.58
N ALA A 17 4.30 46.05 45.45
CA ALA A 17 3.83 46.77 44.26
C ALA A 17 2.70 45.96 43.59
N LEU A 18 1.60 46.63 43.21
CA LEU A 18 0.34 46.03 42.75
C LEU A 18 0.09 46.30 41.27
N LEU A 19 -0.15 45.25 40.48
CA LEU A 19 -0.92 45.19 39.22
C LEU A 19 -1.40 43.72 39.07
N GLY A 20 -2.61 43.34 38.66
CA GLY A 20 -3.80 44.07 38.25
C GLY A 20 -4.56 43.31 37.14
N GLY A 21 -5.74 42.74 37.44
CA GLY A 21 -6.63 41.99 36.51
C GLY A 21 -6.68 40.47 36.80
N CYS A 22 -7.81 39.80 37.08
CA CYS A 22 -9.10 39.68 36.34
C CYS A 22 -8.90 39.00 34.96
N SER A 23 -9.65 37.96 34.55
CA SER A 23 -10.81 37.27 35.16
C SER A 23 -11.06 35.89 34.51
N ASP A 24 -12.10 35.20 34.95
CA ASP A 24 -12.88 34.14 34.27
C ASP A 24 -12.34 32.70 34.17
N GLN A 25 -12.77 31.92 35.16
CA GLN A 25 -12.83 30.46 35.11
C GLN A 25 -13.83 29.98 34.05
N LYS A 26 -13.33 29.60 32.87
CA LYS A 26 -14.15 29.02 31.81
C LYS A 26 -14.20 27.49 31.92
N SER A 27 -15.35 26.95 32.33
CA SER A 27 -15.63 25.51 32.28
C SER A 27 -15.47 24.99 30.85
N GLY A 28 -14.41 24.20 30.62
CA GLY A 28 -14.22 23.46 29.38
C GLY A 28 -15.08 22.21 29.37
N THR A 29 -16.24 22.26 28.70
CA THR A 29 -17.00 21.05 28.35
C THR A 29 -16.08 20.07 27.60
N PRO A 30 -16.03 18.78 27.95
CA PRO A 30 -15.28 17.81 27.15
C PRO A 30 -15.90 17.78 25.76
N THR A 31 -15.17 18.30 24.76
CA THR A 31 -15.58 18.17 23.37
C THR A 31 -15.46 16.68 23.02
N PRO A 32 -16.51 16.01 22.52
CA PRO A 32 -16.33 14.71 21.92
C PRO A 32 -15.44 14.93 20.70
N THR A 33 -14.17 14.50 20.78
CA THR A 33 -13.41 14.19 19.58
C THR A 33 -14.00 12.90 19.03
N SER A 34 -15.16 13.03 18.39
CA SER A 34 -15.57 12.10 17.36
C SER A 34 -14.48 12.20 16.29
N ALA A 35 -13.54 11.24 16.32
CA ALA A 35 -12.67 11.04 15.18
C ALA A 35 -13.57 10.92 13.94
N PRO A 36 -13.35 11.70 12.88
CA PRO A 36 -14.08 11.47 11.65
C PRO A 36 -13.69 10.07 11.16
N SER A 37 -14.61 9.12 11.24
CA SER A 37 -14.53 7.91 10.43
C SER A 37 -14.34 8.38 8.99
N PRO A 38 -13.26 8.02 8.29
CA PRO A 38 -13.04 8.49 6.94
C PRO A 38 -14.09 7.85 6.03
N THR A 39 -15.17 8.58 5.76
CA THR A 39 -16.13 8.28 4.71
C THR A 39 -15.50 8.65 3.37
N GLY A 40 -14.52 7.86 2.95
CA GLY A 40 -13.70 8.08 1.77
C GLY A 40 -12.51 7.13 1.70
N LEU A 41 -11.89 7.07 0.53
CA LEU A 41 -10.64 6.37 0.28
C LEU A 41 -9.50 7.41 0.13
N PRO A 42 -8.24 7.06 0.46
CA PRO A 42 -7.82 5.79 1.04
C PRO A 42 -8.26 5.64 2.51
N SER A 43 -8.35 4.41 3.00
CA SER A 43 -8.75 4.10 4.37
C SER A 43 -7.86 3.02 5.00
N ASN A 44 -8.08 2.68 6.27
CA ASN A 44 -7.33 1.65 7.00
C ASN A 44 -5.79 1.87 7.07
N GLY A 45 -5.33 3.10 6.86
CA GLY A 45 -3.90 3.44 6.83
C GLY A 45 -3.21 3.20 5.48
N ALA A 46 -3.96 2.90 4.41
CA ALA A 46 -3.41 2.83 3.07
C ALA A 46 -2.88 4.21 2.59
N PRO A 47 -1.74 4.28 1.88
CA PRO A 47 -1.25 5.51 1.28
C PRO A 47 -2.17 6.00 0.16
N ALA A 48 -2.33 7.33 0.05
CA ALA A 48 -3.05 7.95 -1.05
C ALA A 48 -2.28 7.86 -2.38
N VAL A 49 -3.00 7.69 -3.48
CA VAL A 49 -2.47 7.72 -4.84
C VAL A 49 -2.42 9.16 -5.33
N ALA A 50 -1.25 9.81 -5.16
CA ALA A 50 -1.07 11.22 -5.48
C ALA A 50 -1.31 11.62 -6.95
N ASN A 51 -1.21 10.67 -7.90
CA ASN A 51 -1.41 10.92 -9.33
C ASN A 51 -2.31 9.82 -9.96
N PRO A 52 -3.63 9.81 -9.69
CA PRO A 52 -4.53 8.72 -10.10
C PRO A 52 -4.57 8.53 -11.63
N ILE A 53 -4.60 7.28 -12.09
CA ILE A 53 -4.81 6.95 -13.50
C ILE A 53 -6.32 6.82 -13.76
N ALA A 54 -6.89 7.76 -14.52
CA ALA A 54 -8.33 7.81 -14.75
C ALA A 54 -8.83 6.83 -15.85
N ASN A 55 -8.10 6.71 -16.96
CA ASN A 55 -8.55 6.02 -18.18
C ASN A 55 -8.25 4.51 -18.17
N THR A 56 -8.82 3.77 -17.21
CA THR A 56 -8.49 2.34 -17.01
C THR A 56 -9.42 1.35 -17.71
N ALA A 57 -10.65 1.76 -18.08
CA ALA A 57 -11.73 0.86 -18.51
C ALA A 57 -11.39 -0.08 -19.69
N ARG A 58 -10.55 0.35 -20.64
CA ARG A 58 -10.05 -0.50 -21.73
C ARG A 58 -9.27 -1.70 -21.18
N TYR A 59 -8.37 -1.47 -20.25
CA TYR A 59 -7.47 -2.47 -19.67
C TYR A 59 -8.13 -3.34 -18.60
N GLU A 60 -9.21 -2.86 -17.99
CA GLU A 60 -10.11 -3.68 -17.18
C GLU A 60 -10.86 -4.71 -18.05
N SER A 61 -11.16 -4.35 -19.31
CA SER A 61 -11.87 -5.20 -20.26
C SER A 61 -10.94 -6.13 -21.07
N ASP A 62 -9.76 -5.63 -21.44
CA ASP A 62 -8.70 -6.29 -22.20
C ASP A 62 -7.35 -6.02 -21.51
N PRO A 63 -6.97 -6.84 -20.51
CA PRO A 63 -5.72 -6.62 -19.77
C PRO A 63 -4.47 -6.94 -20.60
N CYS A 64 -4.57 -7.75 -21.66
CA CYS A 64 -3.43 -8.07 -22.51
C CYS A 64 -2.99 -6.88 -23.38
N ALA A 65 -3.88 -5.93 -23.65
CA ALA A 65 -3.50 -4.66 -24.25
C ALA A 65 -2.62 -3.75 -23.35
N THR A 66 -2.47 -4.05 -22.05
CA THR A 66 -1.76 -3.17 -21.09
C THR A 66 -0.25 -3.13 -21.36
N ILE A 67 0.36 -4.27 -21.66
CA ILE A 67 1.80 -4.37 -21.89
C ILE A 67 2.03 -5.15 -23.20
N PRO A 68 2.63 -4.52 -24.24
CA PRO A 68 3.05 -5.23 -25.44
C PRO A 68 3.95 -6.41 -25.10
N THR A 69 3.78 -7.55 -25.78
CA THR A 69 4.58 -8.76 -25.53
C THR A 69 6.09 -8.47 -25.58
N ALA A 70 6.55 -7.62 -26.51
CA ALA A 70 7.96 -7.24 -26.61
C ALA A 70 8.52 -6.54 -25.35
N ASP A 71 7.70 -5.75 -24.63
CA ASP A 71 8.11 -5.13 -23.37
C ASP A 71 8.29 -6.22 -22.29
N ILE A 72 7.36 -7.20 -22.21
CA ILE A 72 7.49 -8.36 -21.32
C ILE A 72 8.71 -9.19 -21.67
N GLU A 73 8.97 -9.43 -22.95
CA GLU A 73 10.13 -10.19 -23.41
C GLU A 73 11.45 -9.52 -23.03
N SER A 74 11.51 -8.19 -23.06
CA SER A 74 12.67 -7.43 -22.58
C SER A 74 12.91 -7.52 -21.06
N ILE A 75 11.86 -7.87 -20.29
CA ILE A 75 11.88 -7.89 -18.81
C ILE A 75 12.07 -9.31 -18.26
N GLY A 76 11.35 -10.30 -18.79
CA GLY A 76 11.32 -11.69 -18.31
C GLY A 76 11.95 -12.73 -19.25
N GLY A 77 12.12 -12.40 -20.54
CA GLY A 77 12.58 -13.34 -21.57
C GLY A 77 11.47 -13.79 -22.52
N GLN A 78 11.78 -14.66 -23.46
CA GLN A 78 10.89 -15.02 -24.57
C GLN A 78 9.53 -15.56 -24.12
N VAL A 79 8.46 -15.00 -24.68
CA VAL A 79 7.08 -15.41 -24.42
C VAL A 79 6.65 -16.41 -25.49
N GLU A 80 6.17 -17.58 -25.08
CA GLU A 80 5.58 -18.57 -26.00
C GLU A 80 4.19 -18.10 -26.46
N ARG A 81 3.36 -17.67 -25.49
CA ARG A 81 2.02 -17.14 -25.74
C ARG A 81 1.54 -16.27 -24.59
N SER A 82 0.51 -15.47 -24.87
CA SER A 82 -0.22 -14.71 -23.86
C SER A 82 -1.71 -15.01 -23.93
N GLU A 83 -2.37 -15.16 -22.78
CA GLU A 83 -3.80 -15.48 -22.69
C GLU A 83 -4.50 -14.63 -21.61
N GLN A 84 -5.78 -14.33 -21.80
CA GLN A 84 -6.58 -13.56 -20.84
C GLN A 84 -7.23 -14.50 -19.83
N GLU A 85 -6.94 -14.28 -18.55
CA GLU A 85 -7.50 -15.01 -17.41
C GLU A 85 -8.67 -14.23 -16.78
N ASN A 86 -9.74 -14.93 -16.40
CA ASN A 86 -10.80 -14.36 -15.58
C ASN A 86 -10.48 -14.62 -14.10
N MET A 87 -10.35 -13.56 -13.31
CA MET A 87 -10.05 -13.60 -11.89
C MET A 87 -11.31 -13.27 -11.07
N THR A 88 -11.33 -13.62 -9.78
CA THR A 88 -12.49 -13.40 -8.90
C THR A 88 -13.00 -11.95 -8.87
N MET A 89 -12.11 -10.97 -9.05
CA MET A 89 -12.40 -9.53 -8.94
C MET A 89 -11.86 -8.73 -10.14
N GLY A 90 -11.73 -9.35 -11.33
CA GLY A 90 -11.24 -8.67 -12.52
C GLY A 90 -10.74 -9.62 -13.60
N LYS A 91 -9.89 -9.12 -14.49
CA LYS A 91 -9.21 -9.92 -15.50
C LYS A 91 -7.71 -9.69 -15.44
N ALA A 92 -6.93 -10.67 -15.84
CA ALA A 92 -5.49 -10.56 -16.01
C ALA A 92 -5.06 -11.02 -17.42
N CYS A 93 -3.90 -10.56 -17.87
CA CYS A 93 -3.16 -11.22 -18.93
C CYS A 93 -2.09 -12.10 -18.30
N ALA A 94 -2.03 -13.38 -18.67
CA ALA A 94 -0.92 -14.26 -18.38
C ALA A 94 0.04 -14.29 -19.57
N TRP A 95 1.32 -14.07 -19.34
CA TRP A 95 2.39 -14.35 -20.28
C TRP A 95 3.08 -15.65 -19.84
N ILE A 96 3.10 -16.64 -20.74
CA ILE A 96 3.74 -17.95 -20.54
C ILE A 96 5.08 -17.91 -21.27
N PHE A 97 6.18 -18.11 -20.54
CA PHE A 97 7.53 -18.04 -21.09
C PHE A 97 7.95 -19.37 -21.73
N SER A 98 8.71 -19.33 -22.82
CA SER A 98 9.08 -20.53 -23.62
C SER A 98 10.04 -21.51 -22.93
N LYS A 99 10.40 -21.29 -21.67
CA LYS A 99 11.25 -22.16 -20.86
C LYS A 99 10.54 -22.45 -19.54
N GLY A 100 10.34 -23.73 -19.24
CA GLY A 100 9.69 -24.19 -18.02
C GLY A 100 8.20 -23.80 -17.93
N ALA A 101 7.55 -24.13 -16.82
CA ALA A 101 6.19 -23.69 -16.50
C ALA A 101 6.21 -22.28 -15.87
N ASN A 102 6.93 -21.35 -16.50
CA ASN A 102 7.16 -20.00 -16.00
C ASN A 102 6.06 -19.06 -16.51
N THR A 103 5.40 -18.33 -15.59
CA THR A 103 4.37 -17.35 -15.95
C THR A 103 4.51 -16.03 -15.20
N VAL A 104 3.98 -14.97 -15.80
CA VAL A 104 3.63 -13.72 -15.11
C VAL A 104 2.20 -13.38 -15.49
N SER A 105 1.31 -13.25 -14.52
CA SER A 105 -0.05 -12.69 -14.75
C SER A 105 -0.12 -11.25 -14.25
N ALA A 106 -0.73 -10.33 -15.00
CA ALA A 106 -0.99 -8.96 -14.52
C ALA A 106 -2.34 -8.41 -14.96
N GLY A 107 -3.01 -7.64 -14.10
CA GLY A 107 -4.37 -7.17 -14.36
C GLY A 107 -4.89 -6.14 -13.36
N LEU A 108 -5.92 -5.39 -13.77
CA LEU A 108 -6.63 -4.45 -12.91
C LEU A 108 -7.75 -5.16 -12.15
N VAL A 109 -7.79 -4.97 -10.82
CA VAL A 109 -8.76 -5.64 -9.94
C VAL A 109 -10.04 -4.83 -9.84
N ALA A 110 -10.72 -4.62 -10.98
CA ALA A 110 -11.87 -3.72 -11.11
C ALA A 110 -13.09 -4.06 -10.21
N GLY A 111 -13.19 -5.28 -9.70
CA GLY A 111 -14.19 -5.69 -8.71
C GLY A 111 -13.88 -5.21 -7.29
N ASN A 112 -12.61 -4.96 -6.96
CA ASN A 112 -12.21 -4.30 -5.73
C ASN A 112 -12.40 -2.78 -5.91
N LYS A 113 -13.26 -2.17 -5.07
CA LYS A 113 -13.54 -0.74 -5.11
C LYS A 113 -12.90 0.06 -3.96
N ASP A 114 -12.06 -0.59 -3.17
CA ASP A 114 -11.34 0.02 -2.04
C ASP A 114 -9.83 0.15 -2.30
N GLY A 115 -9.37 -0.19 -3.51
CA GLY A 115 -7.97 -0.09 -3.92
C GLY A 115 -7.01 -0.85 -2.99
N LEU A 116 -5.96 -0.17 -2.49
CA LEU A 116 -5.07 -0.74 -1.48
C LEU A 116 -5.73 -0.83 -0.10
N SER A 117 -6.77 -0.03 0.18
CA SER A 117 -7.40 0.05 1.50
C SER A 117 -8.02 -1.29 1.93
N SER A 118 -8.48 -2.12 0.99
CA SER A 118 -8.94 -3.49 1.29
C SER A 118 -7.80 -4.41 1.74
N LEU A 119 -6.60 -4.30 1.17
CA LEU A 119 -5.43 -5.08 1.62
C LEU A 119 -4.96 -4.63 3.01
N TYR A 120 -4.99 -3.32 3.29
CA TYR A 120 -4.69 -2.79 4.61
C TYR A 120 -5.72 -3.24 5.67
N ALA A 121 -7.02 -3.25 5.32
CA ALA A 121 -8.08 -3.79 6.18
C ALA A 121 -7.94 -5.32 6.42
N GLN A 122 -7.59 -6.07 5.37
CA GLN A 122 -7.38 -7.52 5.48
C GLN A 122 -6.13 -7.85 6.32
N ASN A 123 -5.06 -7.07 6.20
CA ASN A 123 -3.92 -7.16 7.10
C ASN A 123 -4.30 -6.88 8.57
N ALA A 124 -5.04 -5.79 8.83
CA ALA A 124 -5.46 -5.39 10.17
C ALA A 124 -6.35 -6.44 10.88
N THR A 125 -7.01 -7.31 10.12
CA THR A 125 -7.83 -8.43 10.62
C THR A 125 -7.11 -9.78 10.61
N GLY A 126 -5.83 -9.83 10.22
CA GLY A 126 -5.03 -11.05 10.17
C GLY A 126 -5.34 -11.99 9.00
N GLY A 127 -6.04 -11.51 7.96
CA GLY A 127 -6.43 -12.30 6.79
C GLY A 127 -5.33 -12.49 5.73
N LEU A 128 -4.11 -12.00 5.98
CA LEU A 128 -2.95 -12.11 5.09
C LEU A 128 -1.81 -12.85 5.80
N THR A 129 -1.21 -13.83 5.11
CA THR A 129 0.01 -14.53 5.55
C THR A 129 1.26 -13.72 5.25
N THR A 130 1.21 -12.86 4.24
CA THR A 130 2.25 -11.86 3.93
C THR A 130 1.60 -10.51 3.69
N PHE A 131 2.13 -9.46 4.29
CA PHE A 131 1.82 -8.07 3.98
C PHE A 131 3.06 -7.21 4.19
N LYS A 132 3.55 -6.62 3.11
CA LYS A 132 4.76 -5.79 3.10
C LYS A 132 4.55 -4.60 2.16
N PRO A 133 4.27 -3.40 2.67
CA PRO A 133 4.44 -2.17 1.91
C PRO A 133 5.88 -2.10 1.38
N VAL A 134 6.03 -1.72 0.11
CA VAL A 134 7.33 -1.62 -0.57
C VAL A 134 7.51 -0.22 -1.17
N GLU A 135 8.73 0.05 -1.66
CA GLU A 135 9.03 1.31 -2.36
C GLU A 135 8.05 1.56 -3.53
N PRO A 136 7.64 2.82 -3.76
CA PRO A 136 6.66 3.14 -4.81
C PRO A 136 7.11 2.71 -6.21
N VAL A 137 6.29 1.91 -6.89
CA VAL A 137 6.57 1.45 -8.25
C VAL A 137 6.12 2.52 -9.25
N ALA A 138 7.07 3.09 -10.00
CA ALA A 138 6.83 4.20 -10.93
C ALA A 138 6.09 5.41 -10.32
N GLY A 139 6.27 5.63 -9.02
CA GLY A 139 5.64 6.70 -8.24
C GLY A 139 4.30 6.36 -7.58
N TYR A 140 3.85 5.09 -7.65
CA TYR A 140 2.58 4.64 -7.05
C TYR A 140 2.81 3.77 -5.82
N PRO A 141 1.98 3.91 -4.76
CA PRO A 141 2.10 3.09 -3.57
C PRO A 141 1.89 1.62 -3.90
N ALA A 142 2.69 0.74 -3.31
CA ALA A 142 2.70 -0.68 -3.62
C ALA A 142 2.88 -1.56 -2.38
N VAL A 143 2.30 -2.76 -2.45
CA VAL A 143 2.30 -3.76 -1.38
C VAL A 143 2.55 -5.14 -1.99
N VAL A 144 3.54 -5.86 -1.46
CA VAL A 144 3.66 -7.31 -1.64
C VAL A 144 2.78 -7.98 -0.60
N TYR A 145 1.89 -8.89 -1.02
CA TYR A 145 0.95 -9.55 -0.13
C TYR A 145 0.74 -11.02 -0.50
N ALA A 146 0.22 -11.81 0.44
CA ALA A 146 -0.29 -13.17 0.19
C ALA A 146 -1.30 -13.56 1.27
N ASN A 147 -2.21 -14.47 0.93
CA ASN A 147 -3.16 -15.12 1.83
C ASN A 147 -3.02 -16.65 1.73
N GLY A 148 -1.79 -17.12 1.59
CA GLY A 148 -1.43 -18.46 1.12
C GLY A 148 -0.90 -18.44 -0.31
N GLY A 149 -0.08 -19.44 -0.65
CA GLY A 149 0.52 -19.59 -1.98
C GLY A 149 1.79 -18.77 -2.22
N GLU A 150 2.30 -18.08 -1.20
CA GLU A 150 3.67 -17.57 -1.14
C GLU A 150 4.70 -18.71 -1.20
N GLY A 151 5.89 -18.43 -1.74
CA GLY A 151 6.98 -19.39 -1.83
C GLY A 151 8.04 -18.98 -2.86
N PRO A 152 9.12 -19.77 -3.00
CA PRO A 152 10.16 -19.55 -4.00
C PRO A 152 9.59 -19.35 -5.42
N GLY A 153 10.14 -18.41 -6.18
CA GLY A 153 9.66 -18.09 -7.53
C GLY A 153 8.28 -17.40 -7.60
N THR A 154 7.56 -17.22 -6.49
CA THR A 154 6.25 -16.56 -6.48
C THR A 154 6.32 -15.20 -5.78
N CYS A 155 5.67 -14.19 -6.35
CA CYS A 155 5.36 -12.93 -5.67
C CYS A 155 3.99 -12.44 -6.12
N THR A 156 3.23 -11.79 -5.24
CA THR A 156 2.00 -11.08 -5.59
C THR A 156 2.18 -9.63 -5.16
N LEU A 157 2.26 -8.73 -6.15
CA LEU A 157 2.46 -7.29 -5.95
C LEU A 157 1.19 -6.56 -6.36
N ALA A 158 0.57 -5.82 -5.45
CA ALA A 158 -0.48 -4.85 -5.76
C ALA A 158 0.12 -3.44 -5.80
N ILE A 159 -0.27 -2.65 -6.80
CA ILE A 159 0.09 -1.24 -6.94
C ILE A 159 -1.21 -0.44 -7.03
N GLY A 160 -1.41 0.53 -6.13
CA GLY A 160 -2.59 1.40 -6.17
C GLY A 160 -2.47 2.39 -7.31
N VAL A 161 -3.29 2.24 -8.37
CA VAL A 161 -3.32 3.16 -9.52
C VAL A 161 -4.36 4.27 -9.34
N ARG A 162 -5.33 4.05 -8.44
CA ARG A 162 -6.22 5.04 -7.79
C ARG A 162 -6.48 4.58 -6.36
N ASP A 163 -7.05 5.43 -5.51
CA ASP A 163 -7.39 5.04 -4.13
C ASP A 163 -8.43 3.91 -4.05
N ASP A 164 -9.23 3.74 -5.12
CA ASP A 164 -10.25 2.70 -5.29
C ASP A 164 -9.84 1.55 -6.22
N LEU A 165 -8.66 1.59 -6.86
CA LEU A 165 -8.25 0.60 -7.88
C LEU A 165 -6.77 0.20 -7.80
N VAL A 166 -6.52 -1.11 -7.83
CA VAL A 166 -5.18 -1.70 -7.86
C VAL A 166 -4.89 -2.43 -9.17
N TYR A 167 -3.63 -2.32 -9.61
CA TYR A 167 -3.02 -3.17 -10.62
C TYR A 167 -2.17 -4.24 -9.91
N THR A 168 -2.48 -5.51 -10.15
CA THR A 168 -1.80 -6.64 -9.51
C THR A 168 -0.91 -7.37 -10.52
N ILE A 169 0.29 -7.77 -10.09
CA ILE A 169 1.29 -8.51 -10.87
C ILE A 169 1.71 -9.76 -10.08
N ILE A 170 1.67 -10.92 -10.72
CA ILE A 170 1.86 -12.25 -10.13
C ILE A 170 2.81 -13.10 -10.99
N PRO A 171 4.14 -12.96 -10.84
CA PRO A 171 5.09 -13.99 -11.28
C PRO A 171 4.87 -15.31 -10.53
N ARG A 172 4.92 -16.42 -11.28
CA ARG A 172 5.09 -17.79 -10.77
C ARG A 172 6.18 -18.46 -11.59
N LEU A 173 7.34 -18.64 -10.96
CA LEU A 173 8.57 -19.03 -11.63
C LEU A 173 9.07 -20.40 -11.13
N GLY A 174 9.56 -21.21 -12.06
CA GLY A 174 10.38 -22.39 -11.80
C GLY A 174 11.84 -22.00 -11.51
N SER A 175 12.59 -22.93 -10.91
CA SER A 175 13.98 -22.73 -10.49
C SER A 175 14.98 -22.55 -11.65
N ASP A 176 14.53 -22.76 -12.89
CA ASP A 176 15.28 -22.51 -14.12
C ASP A 176 15.23 -21.05 -14.58
N HIS A 177 14.31 -20.24 -14.03
CA HIS A 177 14.12 -18.86 -14.44
C HIS A 177 15.16 -17.91 -13.79
N PRO A 178 15.77 -16.97 -14.55
CA PRO A 178 16.78 -16.04 -13.99
C PRO A 178 16.29 -15.21 -12.81
N SER A 179 14.99 -14.90 -12.74
CA SER A 179 14.36 -14.14 -11.65
C SER A 179 13.76 -15.01 -10.53
N TYR A 180 14.00 -16.32 -10.49
CA TYR A 180 13.42 -17.21 -9.49
C TYR A 180 13.73 -16.82 -8.03
N SER A 181 14.93 -16.31 -7.79
CA SER A 181 15.39 -15.81 -6.48
C SER A 181 14.87 -14.41 -6.14
N ASP A 182 14.36 -13.65 -7.12
CA ASP A 182 13.77 -12.32 -6.95
C ASP A 182 12.51 -12.15 -7.83
N PRO A 183 11.42 -12.87 -7.53
CA PRO A 183 10.17 -12.73 -8.26
C PRO A 183 9.56 -11.35 -8.05
N CYS A 184 9.74 -10.73 -6.87
CA CYS A 184 9.18 -9.41 -6.60
C CYS A 184 9.89 -8.29 -7.40
N GLY A 185 11.20 -8.38 -7.64
CA GLY A 185 11.91 -7.49 -8.55
C GLY A 185 11.46 -7.63 -10.01
N LEU A 186 11.10 -8.84 -10.45
CA LEU A 186 10.43 -9.03 -11.75
C LEU A 186 9.04 -8.39 -11.77
N ALA A 187 8.23 -8.62 -10.72
CA ALA A 187 6.90 -8.03 -10.58
C ALA A 187 6.93 -6.50 -10.61
N ALA A 188 7.91 -5.87 -9.95
CA ALA A 188 8.08 -4.42 -9.93
C ALA A 188 8.45 -3.86 -11.33
N LYS A 189 9.30 -4.55 -12.10
CA LYS A 189 9.64 -4.15 -13.48
C LYS A 189 8.42 -4.24 -14.41
N VAL A 190 7.68 -5.34 -14.37
CA VAL A 190 6.44 -5.52 -15.14
C VAL A 190 5.38 -4.50 -14.71
N GLY A 191 5.22 -4.26 -13.40
CA GLY A 191 4.33 -3.24 -12.86
C GLY A 191 4.66 -1.83 -13.34
N ALA A 192 5.94 -1.47 -13.38
CA ALA A 192 6.40 -0.18 -13.91
C ALA A 192 6.10 -0.03 -15.42
N ALA A 193 6.28 -1.09 -16.22
CA ALA A 193 5.91 -1.10 -17.64
C ALA A 193 4.39 -0.96 -17.84
N GLY A 194 3.58 -1.68 -17.04
CA GLY A 194 2.13 -1.54 -17.03
C GLY A 194 1.69 -0.11 -16.70
N ILE A 195 2.22 0.49 -15.64
CA ILE A 195 1.91 1.87 -15.23
C ILE A 195 2.30 2.89 -16.30
N LYS A 196 3.46 2.72 -16.96
CA LYS A 196 3.89 3.58 -18.07
C LYS A 196 2.84 3.57 -19.20
N ASN A 197 2.32 2.41 -19.56
CA ASN A 197 1.36 2.27 -20.65
C ASN A 197 -0.06 2.69 -20.24
N LEU A 198 -0.49 2.40 -19.00
CA LEU A 198 -1.74 2.88 -18.41
C LEU A 198 -1.82 4.42 -18.35
N LYS A 199 -0.69 5.11 -18.16
CA LYS A 199 -0.58 6.58 -18.22
C LYS A 199 -0.69 7.16 -19.63
N GLY A 200 -0.43 6.37 -20.67
CA GLY A 200 -0.39 6.82 -22.07
C GLY A 200 -1.70 6.67 -22.83
N ALA A 201 -2.82 6.48 -22.12
CA ALA A 201 -4.11 6.00 -22.64
C ALA A 201 -5.27 6.99 -22.53
#